data_AF-A0A7Y5WSH2-F1
#
_entry.id   AF-A0A7Y5WSH2-F1
#
_cell.length_a   1.000
_cell.length_b   1.000
_cell.length_c   1.000
_cell.angle_alpha   90.00
_cell.angle_beta   90.00
_cell.angle_gamma   90.00
#
_symmetry.space_group_name_H-M   'P 1'
#
loop_
_entity.id
_entity.type
_entity.pdbx_description
1 polymer ?
#
loop_
_entity_poly.entity_id
_entity_poly.type
_entity_poly.pdbx_seq_one_letter_code
_entity_poly.pdbx_strand_id
1 'polypeptide(L)'
;MKTVFRTRLLTGTAMAAVAALVVYGCSDFLNKAATPEGTLDQGTLSTEFGVEGSLIAAYRQLDCTGISGAWGCAVSNWAFGSVPSDDAYEGSEANDQPPVEALELYHWATPDAQSYLNDKWTSLYEGISRANATLRLAKTVQANGGISAAKARQIMGEAIFLRAHYHFEAWRFWGNVPYYREDDTDFRKANEPSAQVVTDLLKDLDSAIAMLPATPRNGDKGRATSWTAKAYKGRVQVYASQWPAALATLQDDHKNGPYKLETSFDHVWT
;
A
#
# COMPACT_ATOMS: atom_id res chain seq x y z
N MET A 1 29.22 -63.84 44.05
CA MET A 1 29.44 -62.41 44.35
C MET A 1 30.10 -61.60 43.21
N LYS A 2 30.96 -62.19 42.36
CA LYS A 2 31.65 -61.47 41.25
C LYS A 2 30.76 -61.08 40.05
N THR A 3 29.65 -61.78 39.81
CA THR A 3 28.74 -61.51 38.68
C THR A 3 27.85 -60.28 38.88
N VAL A 4 27.37 -60.05 40.10
CA VAL A 4 26.48 -58.91 40.44
C VAL A 4 27.19 -57.55 40.32
N PHE A 5 28.48 -57.49 40.66
CA PHE A 5 29.27 -56.26 40.53
C PHE A 5 29.57 -55.90 39.06
N ARG A 6 29.75 -56.89 38.18
CA ARG A 6 29.96 -56.65 36.75
C ARG A 6 28.70 -56.08 36.08
N THR A 7 27.51 -56.60 36.42
CA THR A 7 26.25 -56.09 35.88
C THR A 7 25.99 -54.65 36.31
N ARG A 8 26.24 -54.30 37.58
CA ARG A 8 26.08 -52.92 38.08
C ARG A 8 27.06 -51.93 37.45
N LEU A 9 28.31 -52.34 37.19
CA LEU A 9 29.31 -51.52 36.51
C LEU A 9 28.96 -51.30 35.03
N LEU A 10 28.45 -52.33 34.34
CA LEU A 10 27.99 -52.27 32.95
C LEU A 10 26.72 -51.41 32.81
N THR A 11 25.76 -51.50 33.74
CA THR A 11 24.57 -50.63 33.71
C THR A 11 24.91 -49.18 34.04
N GLY A 12 25.89 -48.94 34.93
CA GLY A 12 26.35 -47.59 35.26
C GLY A 12 27.07 -46.92 34.09
N THR A 13 27.93 -47.66 33.39
CA THR A 13 28.62 -47.15 32.19
C THR A 13 27.66 -46.95 31.01
N ALA A 14 26.67 -47.83 30.83
CA ALA A 14 25.63 -47.63 29.82
C ALA A 14 24.76 -46.38 30.10
N MET A 15 24.36 -46.14 31.35
CA MET A 15 23.62 -44.94 31.71
C MET A 15 24.47 -43.66 31.56
N ALA A 16 25.75 -43.71 31.88
CA ALA A 16 26.67 -42.58 31.67
C ALA A 16 26.88 -42.29 30.17
N ALA A 17 26.97 -43.32 29.32
CA ALA A 17 27.08 -43.16 27.87
C ALA A 17 25.79 -42.58 27.24
N VAL A 18 24.62 -43.03 27.71
CA VAL A 18 23.32 -42.47 27.28
C VAL A 18 23.17 -41.02 27.76
N ALA A 19 23.59 -40.69 28.98
CA ALA A 19 23.59 -39.31 29.46
C ALA A 19 24.53 -38.41 28.65
N ALA A 20 25.72 -38.91 28.25
CA ALA A 20 26.65 -38.18 27.41
C ALA A 20 26.09 -37.92 25.99
N LEU A 21 25.31 -38.86 25.44
CA LEU A 21 24.62 -38.69 24.15
C LEU A 21 23.49 -37.66 24.20
N VAL A 22 22.82 -37.49 25.34
CA VAL A 22 21.77 -36.47 25.53
C VAL A 22 22.36 -35.05 25.62
N VAL A 23 23.58 -34.90 26.14
CA VAL A 23 24.26 -33.59 26.22
C VAL A 23 24.93 -33.20 24.90
N TYR A 24 25.20 -34.16 24.02
CA TYR A 24 25.68 -33.91 22.64
C TYR A 24 24.52 -33.74 21.65
N GLY A 25 23.48 -33.00 22.03
CA GLY A 25 22.41 -32.60 21.13
C GLY A 25 22.81 -31.37 20.32
N CYS A 26 22.79 -31.46 18.99
CA CYS A 26 23.06 -30.33 18.10
C CYS A 26 21.95 -29.26 18.19
N SER A 27 22.06 -28.31 19.10
CA SER A 27 21.15 -27.14 19.15
C SER A 27 21.31 -26.24 17.93
N ASP A 28 22.45 -26.29 17.25
CA ASP A 28 22.80 -25.41 16.13
C ASP A 28 22.26 -25.88 14.76
N PHE A 29 21.74 -27.13 14.67
CA PHE A 29 21.18 -27.65 13.41
C PHE A 29 19.81 -27.04 13.08
N LEU A 30 18.97 -26.82 14.09
CA LEU A 30 17.65 -26.20 13.92
C LEU A 30 17.71 -24.66 13.84
N ASN A 31 18.78 -24.06 14.38
CA ASN A 31 19.00 -22.61 14.33
C ASN A 31 19.73 -22.16 13.05
N LYS A 32 20.35 -23.10 12.32
CA LYS A 32 20.75 -22.92 10.92
C LYS A 32 19.58 -23.26 10.01
N ALA A 33 18.46 -22.57 10.17
CA ALA A 33 17.53 -22.46 9.06
C ALA A 33 18.33 -21.83 7.92
N ALA A 34 18.60 -22.60 6.87
CA ALA A 34 19.20 -22.06 5.66
C ALA A 34 18.42 -20.79 5.32
N THR A 35 19.08 -19.63 5.29
CA THR A 35 18.45 -18.39 4.85
C THR A 35 17.82 -18.70 3.51
N PRO A 36 16.49 -18.65 3.37
CA PRO A 36 15.85 -19.23 2.20
C PRO A 36 16.36 -18.53 0.95
N GLU A 37 17.12 -19.27 0.13
CA GLU A 37 17.79 -18.71 -1.03
C GLU A 37 16.75 -18.21 -2.04
N GLY A 38 16.98 -17.02 -2.60
CA GLY A 38 16.03 -16.38 -3.51
C GLY A 38 14.80 -15.76 -2.85
N THR A 39 14.74 -15.68 -1.51
CA THR A 39 13.70 -14.93 -0.81
C THR A 39 14.17 -13.55 -0.37
N LEU A 40 13.25 -12.58 -0.36
CA LEU A 40 13.49 -11.27 0.21
C LEU A 40 13.20 -11.34 1.71
N ASP A 41 14.24 -11.30 2.54
CA ASP A 41 14.09 -11.17 3.98
C ASP A 41 14.17 -9.70 4.43
N GLN A 42 13.75 -9.44 5.67
CA GLN A 42 13.75 -8.08 6.22
C GLN A 42 15.16 -7.48 6.27
N GLY A 43 16.20 -8.30 6.47
CA GLY A 43 17.60 -7.88 6.44
C GLY A 43 18.01 -7.35 5.07
N THR A 44 17.68 -8.07 4.00
CA THR A 44 17.98 -7.68 2.61
C THR A 44 17.27 -6.39 2.19
N LEU A 45 16.02 -6.20 2.63
CA LEU A 45 15.24 -4.99 2.33
C LEU A 45 15.68 -3.77 3.17
N SER A 46 16.46 -3.95 4.22
CA SER A 46 16.90 -2.88 5.14
C SER A 46 18.02 -2.01 4.56
N THR A 47 17.90 -1.62 3.30
CA THR A 47 18.83 -0.76 2.56
C THR A 47 18.07 0.39 1.89
N GLU A 48 18.76 1.45 1.48
CA GLU A 48 18.16 2.53 0.69
C GLU A 48 17.46 2.00 -0.58
N PHE A 49 18.07 1.01 -1.25
CA PHE A 49 17.48 0.37 -2.43
C PHE A 49 16.21 -0.41 -2.09
N GLY A 50 16.19 -1.15 -0.98
CA GLY A 50 14.99 -1.87 -0.53
C GLY A 50 13.84 -0.94 -0.19
N VAL A 51 14.12 0.21 0.44
CA VAL A 51 13.14 1.26 0.70
C VAL A 51 12.57 1.82 -0.61
N GLU A 52 13.43 2.17 -1.57
CA GLU A 52 12.99 2.67 -2.87
C GLU A 52 12.17 1.63 -3.65
N GLY A 53 12.59 0.36 -3.63
CA GLY A 53 11.85 -0.75 -4.24
C GLY A 53 10.47 -0.96 -3.62
N SER A 54 10.36 -0.84 -2.29
CA SER A 54 9.06 -0.92 -1.60
C SER A 54 8.12 0.23 -1.99
N LEU A 55 8.66 1.44 -2.18
CA LEU A 55 7.90 2.58 -2.67
C LEU A 55 7.41 2.35 -4.11
N ILE A 56 8.28 1.83 -4.99
CA ILE A 56 7.90 1.47 -6.36
C ILE A 56 6.77 0.43 -6.36
N ALA A 57 6.83 -0.57 -5.48
CA ALA A 57 5.76 -1.56 -5.33
C ALA A 57 4.43 -0.94 -4.87
N ALA A 58 4.48 0.11 -4.05
CA ALA A 58 3.32 0.89 -3.65
C ALA A 58 2.74 1.71 -4.81
N TYR A 59 3.57 2.30 -5.68
CA TYR A 59 3.11 2.95 -6.92
C TYR A 59 2.52 1.96 -7.91
N ARG A 60 3.14 0.79 -8.06
CA ARG A 60 2.73 -0.26 -9.01
C ARG A 60 1.32 -0.79 -8.71
N GLN A 61 0.80 -0.56 -7.51
CA GLN A 61 -0.58 -0.90 -7.17
C GLN A 61 -1.62 0.03 -7.83
N LEU A 62 -1.23 1.22 -8.32
CA LEU A 62 -2.09 2.06 -9.16
C LEU A 62 -2.54 1.34 -10.43
N ASP A 63 -1.73 0.40 -10.94
CA ASP A 63 -2.08 -0.43 -12.09
C ASP A 63 -2.89 -1.67 -11.70
N CYS A 64 -3.36 -1.75 -10.45
CA CYS A 64 -4.05 -2.92 -9.90
C CYS A 64 -3.27 -4.24 -10.06
N THR A 65 -1.97 -4.20 -9.77
CA THR A 65 -1.12 -5.39 -9.92
C THR A 65 -1.56 -6.50 -8.96
N GLY A 66 -1.79 -7.70 -9.50
CA GLY A 66 -2.15 -8.90 -8.73
C GLY A 66 -3.61 -9.31 -8.83
N ILE A 67 -4.46 -8.53 -9.52
CA ILE A 67 -5.83 -8.89 -9.86
C ILE A 67 -5.92 -9.20 -11.37
N SER A 68 -6.62 -10.28 -11.71
CA SER A 68 -6.85 -10.69 -13.10
C SER A 68 -8.10 -9.98 -13.64
N GLY A 69 -7.97 -9.26 -14.75
CA GLY A 69 -9.05 -8.42 -15.27
C GLY A 69 -9.10 -7.09 -14.53
N ALA A 70 -8.30 -6.12 -14.97
CA ALA A 70 -8.07 -4.87 -14.23
C ALA A 70 -9.29 -3.92 -14.17
N TRP A 71 -10.39 -4.22 -14.88
CA TRP A 71 -11.55 -3.33 -15.01
C TRP A 71 -12.19 -2.97 -13.66
N GLY A 72 -12.30 -3.94 -12.74
CA GLY A 72 -12.87 -3.74 -11.40
C GLY A 72 -12.00 -2.91 -10.45
N CYS A 73 -10.78 -2.54 -10.84
CA CYS A 73 -9.86 -1.83 -9.95
C CYS A 73 -8.99 -0.78 -10.65
N ALA A 74 -9.15 -0.60 -11.96
CA ALA A 74 -8.43 0.38 -12.75
C ALA A 74 -8.62 1.79 -12.20
N VAL A 75 -7.54 2.57 -12.17
CA VAL A 75 -7.55 3.97 -11.71
C VAL A 75 -8.37 4.90 -12.61
N SER A 76 -8.62 4.50 -13.87
CA SER A 76 -9.55 5.22 -14.76
C SER A 76 -10.96 5.27 -14.18
N ASN A 77 -11.33 4.30 -13.32
CA ASN A 77 -12.67 4.12 -12.78
C ASN A 77 -13.75 4.07 -13.88
N TRP A 78 -13.42 3.68 -15.11
CA TRP A 78 -14.37 3.67 -16.23
C TRP A 78 -15.66 2.89 -15.90
N ALA A 79 -15.51 1.66 -15.37
CA ALA A 79 -16.65 0.80 -15.00
C ALA A 79 -17.53 1.37 -13.88
N PHE A 80 -16.98 2.21 -12.99
CA PHE A 80 -17.70 2.75 -11.82
C PHE A 80 -18.12 4.20 -11.96
N GLY A 81 -17.45 4.94 -12.84
CA GLY A 81 -17.51 6.39 -12.90
C GLY A 81 -17.91 6.94 -14.25
N SER A 82 -17.75 6.18 -15.35
CA SER A 82 -18.23 6.58 -16.68
C SER A 82 -19.51 5.82 -17.03
N VAL A 83 -19.49 4.49 -16.93
CA VAL A 83 -20.63 3.63 -17.29
C VAL A 83 -21.90 3.97 -16.50
N PRO A 84 -21.91 3.97 -15.15
CA PRO A 84 -23.11 4.31 -14.38
C PRO A 84 -23.35 5.83 -14.28
N SER A 85 -22.67 6.65 -15.08
CA SER A 85 -22.74 8.11 -15.01
C SER A 85 -23.37 8.77 -16.23
N ASP A 86 -23.89 7.98 -17.18
CA ASP A 86 -24.39 8.41 -18.51
C ASP A 86 -23.34 8.87 -19.55
N ASP A 87 -22.06 8.89 -19.20
CA ASP A 87 -20.94 9.16 -20.13
C ASP A 87 -20.61 7.99 -21.08
N ALA A 88 -20.94 6.74 -20.71
CA ALA A 88 -20.61 5.54 -21.49
C ALA A 88 -21.62 4.41 -21.26
N TYR A 89 -21.71 3.50 -22.22
CA TYR A 89 -22.32 2.16 -22.05
C TYR A 89 -21.20 1.13 -21.86
N GLU A 90 -21.50 -0.03 -21.25
CA GLU A 90 -20.58 -1.18 -21.21
C GLU A 90 -20.02 -1.47 -22.62
N GLY A 91 -20.93 -1.57 -23.58
CA GLY A 91 -20.66 -1.63 -25.00
C GLY A 91 -19.87 -2.87 -25.43
N SER A 92 -20.53 -3.96 -25.78
CA SER A 92 -19.92 -5.12 -26.43
C SER A 92 -21.08 -6.01 -26.94
N GLU A 93 -20.99 -7.32 -26.73
CA GLU A 93 -22.09 -8.27 -26.87
C GLU A 93 -22.70 -8.63 -25.50
N ALA A 94 -23.98 -9.05 -25.48
CA ALA A 94 -24.82 -9.14 -24.27
C ALA A 94 -24.36 -10.10 -23.14
N ASN A 95 -23.22 -10.79 -23.27
CA ASN A 95 -22.68 -11.65 -22.21
C ASN A 95 -21.20 -11.35 -21.90
N ASP A 96 -20.62 -10.32 -22.51
CA ASP A 96 -19.29 -9.83 -22.14
C ASP A 96 -19.41 -8.93 -20.88
N GLN A 97 -18.36 -8.94 -20.07
CA GLN A 97 -18.28 -8.23 -18.78
C GLN A 97 -19.60 -8.14 -17.96
N PRO A 98 -20.21 -9.27 -17.54
CA PRO A 98 -21.42 -9.25 -16.71
C PRO A 98 -21.33 -8.33 -15.47
N PRO A 99 -20.16 -8.17 -14.80
CA PRO A 99 -20.02 -7.19 -13.73
C PRO A 99 -20.28 -5.74 -14.17
N VAL A 100 -19.85 -5.33 -15.36
CA VAL A 100 -20.04 -3.95 -15.85
C VAL A 100 -21.52 -3.72 -16.19
N GLU A 101 -22.18 -4.68 -16.84
CA GLU A 101 -23.64 -4.62 -17.08
C GLU A 101 -24.41 -4.50 -15.75
N ALA A 102 -24.04 -5.29 -14.74
CA ALA A 102 -24.67 -5.22 -13.42
C ALA A 102 -24.48 -3.84 -12.76
N LEU A 103 -23.33 -3.18 -12.95
CA LEU A 103 -23.08 -1.83 -12.48
C LEU A 103 -23.89 -0.79 -13.26
N GLU A 104 -23.98 -0.92 -14.59
CA GLU A 104 -24.77 -0.04 -15.46
C GLU A 104 -26.26 -0.07 -15.10
N LEU A 105 -26.80 -1.26 -14.83
CA LEU A 105 -28.19 -1.45 -14.41
C LEU A 105 -28.43 -1.13 -12.92
N TYR A 106 -27.40 -0.68 -12.19
CA TYR A 106 -27.45 -0.40 -10.75
C TYR A 106 -27.85 -1.63 -9.90
N HIS A 107 -27.52 -2.83 -10.36
CA HIS A 107 -27.74 -4.10 -9.66
C HIS A 107 -26.59 -4.43 -8.69
N TRP A 108 -26.30 -3.51 -7.76
CA TRP A 108 -25.11 -3.54 -6.88
C TRP A 108 -24.99 -4.79 -6.00
N ALA A 109 -26.10 -5.44 -5.65
CA ALA A 109 -26.11 -6.60 -4.75
C ALA A 109 -25.88 -7.95 -5.46
N THR A 110 -25.72 -7.95 -6.78
CA THR A 110 -25.48 -9.18 -7.55
C THR A 110 -24.06 -9.71 -7.32
N PRO A 111 -23.82 -11.03 -7.45
CA PRO A 111 -22.46 -11.58 -7.39
C PRO A 111 -21.49 -10.92 -8.38
N ASP A 112 -21.99 -10.55 -9.56
CA ASP A 112 -21.19 -9.92 -10.61
C ASP A 112 -20.74 -8.51 -10.19
N ALA A 113 -21.66 -7.62 -9.78
CA ALA A 113 -21.28 -6.30 -9.29
C ALA A 113 -20.38 -6.39 -8.03
N GLN A 114 -20.67 -7.33 -7.14
CA GLN A 114 -19.89 -7.57 -5.93
C GLN A 114 -18.46 -8.04 -6.24
N SER A 115 -18.23 -8.75 -7.35
CA SER A 115 -16.88 -9.18 -7.76
C SER A 115 -15.98 -7.97 -8.03
N TYR A 116 -16.46 -7.00 -8.81
CA TYR A 116 -15.72 -5.78 -9.13
C TYR A 116 -15.54 -4.86 -7.91
N LEU A 117 -16.57 -4.74 -7.06
CA LEU A 117 -16.44 -4.00 -5.81
C LEU A 117 -15.39 -4.64 -4.89
N ASN A 118 -15.30 -5.96 -4.85
CA ASN A 118 -14.29 -6.68 -4.09
C ASN A 118 -12.89 -6.45 -4.68
N ASP A 119 -12.73 -6.50 -6.01
CA ASP A 119 -11.46 -6.20 -6.67
C ASP A 119 -10.98 -4.78 -6.37
N LYS A 120 -11.88 -3.80 -6.41
CA LYS A 120 -11.59 -2.42 -6.02
C LYS A 120 -11.13 -2.36 -4.56
N TRP A 121 -11.90 -2.95 -3.64
CA TRP A 121 -11.58 -2.96 -2.22
C TRP A 121 -10.22 -3.58 -1.94
N THR A 122 -9.97 -4.79 -2.46
CA THR A 122 -8.72 -5.53 -2.30
C THR A 122 -7.54 -4.73 -2.85
N SER A 123 -7.67 -4.15 -4.05
CA SER A 123 -6.60 -3.35 -4.66
C SER A 123 -6.22 -2.13 -3.83
N LEU A 124 -7.21 -1.40 -3.31
CA LEU A 124 -6.98 -0.21 -2.50
C LEU A 124 -6.31 -0.55 -1.16
N TYR A 125 -6.79 -1.56 -0.45
CA TYR A 125 -6.20 -1.96 0.84
C TYR A 125 -4.84 -2.64 0.70
N GLU A 126 -4.57 -3.30 -0.42
CA GLU A 126 -3.22 -3.74 -0.78
C GLU A 126 -2.28 -2.52 -0.97
N GLY A 127 -2.75 -1.47 -1.67
CA GLY A 127 -1.99 -0.23 -1.85
C GLY A 127 -1.68 0.47 -0.53
N ILE A 128 -2.67 0.54 0.37
CA ILE A 128 -2.51 1.06 1.74
C ILE A 128 -1.48 0.23 2.52
N SER A 129 -1.56 -1.09 2.44
CA SER A 129 -0.62 -2.00 3.11
C SER A 129 0.82 -1.77 2.64
N ARG A 130 1.04 -1.66 1.32
CA ARG A 130 2.36 -1.40 0.73
C ARG A 130 2.93 -0.04 1.07
N ALA A 131 2.09 1.00 1.07
CA ALA A 131 2.49 2.33 1.52
C ALA A 131 2.92 2.29 3.00
N ASN A 132 2.13 1.66 3.86
CA ASN A 132 2.44 1.50 5.28
C ASN A 132 3.70 0.65 5.52
N ALA A 133 3.93 -0.40 4.73
CA ALA A 133 5.15 -1.19 4.78
C ALA A 133 6.38 -0.37 4.40
N THR A 134 6.28 0.45 3.35
CA THR A 134 7.33 1.39 2.94
C THR A 134 7.67 2.37 4.06
N LEU A 135 6.65 2.92 4.74
CA LEU A 135 6.84 3.84 5.88
C LEU A 135 7.58 3.17 7.05
N ARG A 136 7.19 1.95 7.43
CA ARG A 136 7.89 1.19 8.47
C ARG A 136 9.35 0.92 8.08
N LEU A 137 9.56 0.46 6.85
CA LEU A 137 10.90 0.12 6.35
C LEU A 137 11.79 1.37 6.31
N ALA A 138 11.30 2.48 5.76
CA ALA A 138 12.02 3.75 5.70
C ALA A 138 12.43 4.25 7.09
N LYS A 139 11.53 4.19 8.09
CA LYS A 139 11.83 4.57 9.48
C LYS A 139 12.92 3.70 10.09
N THR A 140 12.84 2.38 9.90
CA THR A 140 13.84 1.42 10.40
C THR A 140 15.22 1.65 9.76
N VAL A 141 15.28 1.77 8.43
CA VAL A 141 16.54 1.98 7.70
C VAL A 141 17.15 3.34 8.04
N GLN A 142 16.32 4.37 8.21
CA GLN A 142 16.78 5.70 8.63
C GLN A 142 17.37 5.65 10.06
N ALA A 143 16.70 4.98 11.00
CA ALA A 143 17.19 4.85 12.37
C ALA A 143 18.55 4.12 12.44
N ASN A 144 18.79 3.20 11.52
CA ASN A 144 20.05 2.47 11.41
C ASN A 144 21.13 3.20 10.56
N GLY A 145 20.84 4.41 10.06
CA GLY A 145 21.77 5.17 9.22
C GLY A 145 21.95 4.64 7.80
N GLY A 146 21.10 3.71 7.35
CA GLY A 146 21.16 3.11 6.01
C GLY A 146 20.57 3.97 4.89
N ILE A 147 20.01 5.13 5.24
CA ILE A 147 19.47 6.13 4.30
C ILE A 147 19.58 7.52 4.94
N SER A 148 19.84 8.56 4.14
CA SER A 148 19.88 9.93 4.65
C SER A 148 18.49 10.39 5.13
N ALA A 149 18.45 11.24 6.17
CA ALA A 149 17.20 11.81 6.68
C ALA A 149 16.42 12.57 5.59
N ALA A 150 17.12 13.27 4.69
CA ALA A 150 16.51 14.00 3.59
C ALA A 150 15.84 13.04 2.58
N LYS A 151 16.53 11.97 2.15
CA LYS A 151 15.97 11.00 1.21
C LYS A 151 14.82 10.22 1.83
N ALA A 152 14.98 9.76 3.07
CA ALA A 152 13.92 9.09 3.82
C ALA A 152 12.67 9.96 3.94
N ARG A 153 12.83 11.24 4.29
CA ARG A 153 11.73 12.22 4.34
C ARG A 153 10.96 12.27 3.03
N GLN A 154 11.65 12.35 1.89
CA GLN A 154 10.97 12.46 0.60
C GLN A 154 10.26 11.16 0.21
N ILE A 155 10.88 9.98 0.41
CA ILE A 155 10.24 8.67 0.16
C ILE A 155 9.01 8.49 1.04
N MET A 156 9.11 8.82 2.33
CA MET A 156 7.96 8.76 3.24
C MET A 156 6.86 9.73 2.80
N GLY A 157 7.19 10.90 2.26
CA GLY A 157 6.22 11.84 1.69
C GLY A 157 5.43 11.22 0.52
N GLU A 158 6.11 10.52 -0.40
CA GLU A 158 5.46 9.81 -1.51
C GLU A 158 4.57 8.66 -1.00
N ALA A 159 5.06 7.87 -0.04
CA ALA A 159 4.28 6.78 0.54
C ALA A 159 3.03 7.27 1.29
N ILE A 160 3.12 8.38 2.05
CA ILE A 160 1.96 9.01 2.70
C ILE A 160 0.97 9.52 1.66
N PHE A 161 1.44 10.16 0.58
CA PHE A 161 0.56 10.59 -0.51
C PHE A 161 -0.19 9.41 -1.14
N LEU A 162 0.50 8.31 -1.44
CA LEU A 162 -0.13 7.10 -1.98
C LEU A 162 -1.15 6.50 -1.02
N ARG A 163 -0.83 6.43 0.28
CA ARG A 163 -1.80 6.00 1.29
C ARG A 163 -3.04 6.89 1.31
N ALA A 164 -2.88 8.20 1.22
CA ALA A 164 -4.01 9.13 1.14
C ALA A 164 -4.81 8.94 -0.16
N HIS A 165 -4.15 8.70 -1.29
CA HIS A 165 -4.81 8.38 -2.56
C HIS A 165 -5.71 7.14 -2.41
N TYR A 166 -5.17 6.03 -1.90
CA TYR A 166 -5.94 4.79 -1.76
C TYR A 166 -7.11 4.90 -0.77
N HIS A 167 -6.92 5.59 0.37
CA HIS A 167 -8.03 5.86 1.29
C HIS A 167 -9.06 6.81 0.69
N PHE A 168 -8.65 7.78 -0.14
CA PHE A 168 -9.58 8.68 -0.79
C PHE A 168 -10.43 7.94 -1.82
N GLU A 169 -9.85 7.04 -2.61
CA GLU A 169 -10.61 6.15 -3.48
C GLU A 169 -11.61 5.33 -2.68
N ALA A 170 -11.21 4.73 -1.56
CA ALA A 170 -12.12 3.95 -0.72
C ALA A 170 -13.25 4.80 -0.14
N TRP A 171 -12.92 6.00 0.35
CA TRP A 171 -13.90 6.95 0.87
C TRP A 171 -14.94 7.35 -0.19
N ARG A 172 -14.53 7.58 -1.45
CA ARG A 172 -15.45 7.92 -2.54
C ARG A 172 -16.45 6.82 -2.86
N PHE A 173 -16.07 5.55 -2.68
CA PHE A 173 -16.92 4.40 -3.00
C PHE A 173 -17.85 4.03 -1.85
N TRP A 174 -17.33 3.99 -0.61
CA TRP A 174 -18.07 3.44 0.54
C TRP A 174 -18.41 4.46 1.62
N GLY A 175 -17.85 5.67 1.57
CA GLY A 175 -17.97 6.68 2.62
C GLY A 175 -17.28 6.22 3.90
N ASN A 176 -17.94 5.44 4.74
CA ASN A 176 -17.37 4.98 5.99
C ASN A 176 -16.44 3.78 5.77
N VAL A 177 -15.15 3.96 6.01
CA VAL A 177 -14.11 2.95 5.76
C VAL A 177 -13.11 2.92 6.92
N PRO A 178 -12.45 1.77 7.21
CA PRO A 178 -11.36 1.75 8.18
C PRO A 178 -10.14 2.49 7.60
N TYR A 179 -9.53 3.36 8.41
CA TYR A 179 -8.32 4.08 8.05
C TYR A 179 -7.10 3.40 8.66
N TYR A 180 -6.19 2.85 7.85
CA TYR A 180 -4.99 2.15 8.37
C TYR A 180 -3.73 2.99 8.25
N ARG A 181 -2.95 3.00 9.32
CA ARG A 181 -1.63 3.64 9.43
C ARG A 181 -0.54 2.61 9.67
N GLU A 182 0.70 3.03 9.51
CA GLU A 182 1.85 2.15 9.56
C GLU A 182 2.14 1.58 10.95
N ASP A 183 1.60 2.20 12.00
CA ASP A 183 1.69 1.86 13.41
C ASP A 183 0.50 1.04 13.93
N ASP A 184 -0.53 0.80 13.11
CA ASP A 184 -1.63 -0.10 13.48
C ASP A 184 -1.12 -1.55 13.64
N THR A 185 -1.48 -2.17 14.76
CA THR A 185 -1.12 -3.57 15.10
C THR A 185 -2.31 -4.53 15.08
N ASP A 186 -3.54 -4.00 15.15
CA ASP A 186 -4.77 -4.77 14.96
C ASP A 186 -5.45 -4.35 13.66
N PHE A 187 -5.65 -5.34 12.78
CA PHE A 187 -6.30 -5.12 11.50
C PHE A 187 -7.84 -5.22 11.58
N ARG A 188 -8.40 -5.54 12.74
CA ARG A 188 -9.86 -5.53 12.99
C ARG A 188 -10.33 -4.14 13.40
N LYS A 189 -10.16 -3.15 12.52
CA LYS A 189 -10.65 -1.79 12.76
C LYS A 189 -12.10 -1.66 12.31
N ALA A 190 -12.89 -0.95 13.11
CA ALA A 190 -14.21 -0.52 12.68
C ALA A 190 -14.10 0.54 11.58
N ASN A 191 -15.13 0.66 10.75
CA ASN A 191 -15.21 1.72 9.76
C ASN A 191 -15.30 3.07 10.47
N GLU A 192 -14.45 4.01 10.08
CA GLU A 192 -14.50 5.37 10.59
C GLU A 192 -15.61 6.15 9.88
N PRO A 193 -16.33 7.05 10.58
CA PRO A 193 -17.28 7.94 9.94
C PRO A 193 -16.60 8.80 8.87
N SER A 194 -17.30 9.10 7.78
CA SER A 194 -16.78 9.89 6.65
C SER A 194 -16.08 11.20 7.06
N ALA A 195 -16.60 11.92 8.06
CA ALA A 195 -15.96 13.15 8.55
C ALA A 195 -14.58 12.91 9.17
N GLN A 196 -14.40 11.77 9.86
CA GLN A 196 -13.12 11.35 10.42
C GLN A 196 -12.16 10.94 9.30
N VAL A 197 -12.62 10.13 8.34
CA VAL A 197 -11.83 9.74 7.17
C VAL A 197 -11.31 10.97 6.41
N VAL A 198 -12.15 11.99 6.18
CA VAL A 198 -11.73 13.25 5.56
C VAL A 198 -10.67 13.97 6.40
N THR A 199 -10.82 13.99 7.72
CA THR A 199 -9.83 14.61 8.63
C THR A 199 -8.47 13.91 8.51
N ASP A 200 -8.45 12.58 8.50
CA ASP A 200 -7.23 11.79 8.38
C ASP A 200 -6.59 11.89 6.98
N LEU A 201 -7.40 11.94 5.93
CA LEU A 201 -6.95 12.22 4.55
C LEU A 201 -6.23 13.55 4.45
N LEU A 202 -6.83 14.63 4.97
CA LEU A 202 -6.24 15.97 4.90
C LEU A 202 -4.94 16.02 5.71
N LYS A 203 -4.85 15.33 6.84
CA LYS A 203 -3.63 15.21 7.64
C LYS A 203 -2.50 14.51 6.89
N ASP A 204 -2.80 13.41 6.21
CA ASP A 204 -1.81 12.71 5.39
C ASP A 204 -1.36 13.59 4.22
N LEU A 205 -2.29 14.26 3.54
CA LEU A 205 -1.96 15.15 2.43
C LEU A 205 -1.11 16.35 2.88
N ASP A 206 -1.40 16.96 4.03
CA ASP A 206 -0.57 18.03 4.59
C ASP A 206 0.84 17.55 4.95
N SER A 207 0.95 16.35 5.51
CA SER A 207 2.24 15.73 5.80
C SER A 207 3.03 15.45 4.52
N ALA A 208 2.36 14.92 3.49
CA ALA A 208 2.98 14.68 2.18
C ALA A 208 3.45 15.99 1.53
N ILE A 209 2.62 17.04 1.50
CA ILE A 209 2.97 18.36 0.96
C ILE A 209 4.25 18.90 1.62
N ALA A 210 4.35 18.78 2.96
CA ALA A 210 5.52 19.26 3.70
C ALA A 210 6.79 18.43 3.47
N MET A 211 6.66 17.17 3.09
CA MET A 211 7.78 16.22 2.96
C MET A 211 8.27 16.08 1.51
N LEU A 212 7.40 16.33 0.54
CA LEU A 212 7.69 16.16 -0.87
C LEU A 212 8.47 17.35 -1.46
N PRO A 213 9.39 17.10 -2.39
CA PRO A 213 10.02 18.14 -3.19
C PRO A 213 9.01 18.75 -4.20
N ALA A 214 9.32 19.97 -4.66
CA ALA A 214 8.54 20.64 -5.70
C ALA A 214 8.68 19.99 -7.09
N THR A 215 9.75 19.24 -7.32
CA THR A 215 10.03 18.52 -8.57
C THR A 215 10.15 17.02 -8.30
N PRO A 216 9.83 16.15 -9.27
CA PRO A 216 9.96 14.70 -9.10
C PRO A 216 11.38 14.30 -8.65
N ARG A 217 11.48 13.39 -7.67
CA ARG A 217 12.78 12.85 -7.27
C ARG A 217 13.46 12.14 -8.45
N ASN A 218 14.78 12.28 -8.51
CA ASN A 218 15.64 11.73 -9.56
C ASN A 218 15.28 12.18 -11.00
N GLY A 219 14.34 13.12 -11.18
CA GLY A 219 13.81 13.47 -12.50
C GLY A 219 12.81 12.45 -13.07
N ASP A 220 12.39 11.46 -12.27
CA ASP A 220 11.49 10.39 -12.70
C ASP A 220 10.06 10.95 -12.87
N LYS A 221 9.66 11.22 -14.12
CA LYS A 221 8.27 11.60 -14.44
C LYS A 221 7.31 10.51 -13.94
N GLY A 222 6.23 10.92 -13.26
CA GLY A 222 5.25 10.02 -12.64
C GLY A 222 5.29 10.00 -11.11
N ARG A 223 6.39 10.45 -10.49
CA ARG A 223 6.44 10.58 -9.02
C ARG A 223 5.63 11.76 -8.51
N ALA A 224 5.01 11.56 -7.35
CA ALA A 224 4.29 12.63 -6.66
C ALA A 224 5.24 13.75 -6.22
N THR A 225 4.76 14.98 -6.37
CA THR A 225 5.43 16.21 -5.90
C THR A 225 4.58 16.89 -4.84
N SER A 226 5.13 17.89 -4.14
CA SER A 226 4.34 18.70 -3.19
C SER A 226 3.16 19.40 -3.87
N TRP A 227 3.29 19.78 -5.14
CA TRP A 227 2.20 20.32 -5.97
C TRP A 227 1.16 19.25 -6.31
N THR A 228 1.59 18.03 -6.67
CA THR A 228 0.66 16.90 -6.87
C THR A 228 -0.18 16.65 -5.61
N ALA A 229 0.47 16.60 -4.44
CA ALA A 229 -0.23 16.41 -3.17
C ALA A 229 -1.16 17.58 -2.81
N LYS A 230 -0.78 18.82 -3.14
CA LYS A 230 -1.61 20.02 -2.93
C LYS A 230 -2.85 20.04 -3.83
N ALA A 231 -2.69 19.77 -5.12
CA ALA A 231 -3.82 19.62 -6.04
C ALA A 231 -4.77 18.51 -5.57
N TYR A 232 -4.22 17.38 -5.09
CA TYR A 232 -5.01 16.29 -4.53
C TYR A 232 -5.75 16.69 -3.25
N LYS A 233 -5.12 17.46 -2.35
CA LYS A 233 -5.78 18.06 -1.18
C LYS A 233 -6.97 18.92 -1.59
N GLY A 234 -6.79 19.78 -2.59
CA GLY A 234 -7.87 20.59 -3.14
C GLY A 234 -9.04 19.72 -3.64
N ARG A 235 -8.75 18.62 -4.34
CA ARG A 235 -9.76 17.65 -4.77
C ARG A 235 -10.51 17.02 -3.58
N VAL A 236 -9.81 16.57 -2.55
CA VAL A 236 -10.47 16.02 -1.33
C VAL A 236 -11.37 17.07 -0.68
N GLN A 237 -10.91 18.31 -0.56
CA GLN A 237 -11.70 19.41 0.00
C GLN A 237 -12.97 19.69 -0.82
N VAL A 238 -12.90 19.61 -2.16
CA VAL A 238 -14.08 19.71 -3.05
C VAL A 238 -15.07 18.58 -2.77
N TYR A 239 -14.62 17.32 -2.75
CA TYR A 239 -15.50 16.19 -2.44
C TYR A 239 -16.12 16.29 -1.04
N ALA A 240 -15.39 16.84 -0.08
CA ALA A 240 -15.87 17.08 1.28
C ALA A 240 -16.71 18.37 1.42
N SER A 241 -17.03 19.05 0.31
CA SER A 241 -17.79 20.32 0.29
C SER A 241 -17.16 21.44 1.14
N GLN A 242 -15.84 21.41 1.35
CA GLN A 242 -15.09 22.44 2.07
C GLN A 242 -14.71 23.60 1.13
N TRP A 243 -15.71 24.24 0.51
CA TRP A 243 -15.53 25.16 -0.61
C TRP A 243 -14.52 26.30 -0.37
N PRO A 244 -14.53 27.01 0.78
CA PRO A 244 -13.57 28.09 1.01
C PRO A 244 -12.12 27.57 1.09
N ALA A 245 -11.92 26.42 1.73
CA ALA A 245 -10.60 25.81 1.87
C ALA A 245 -10.11 25.23 0.54
N ALA A 246 -11.00 24.58 -0.22
CA ALA A 246 -10.71 24.10 -1.57
C ALA A 246 -10.28 25.23 -2.50
N LEU A 247 -11.02 26.35 -2.49
CA LEU A 247 -10.70 27.52 -3.30
C LEU A 247 -9.30 28.07 -2.97
N ALA A 248 -8.99 28.22 -1.68
CA ALA A 248 -7.67 28.71 -1.26
C ALA A 248 -6.54 27.76 -1.72
N THR A 249 -6.69 26.45 -1.49
CA THR A 249 -5.69 25.44 -1.87
C THR A 249 -5.47 25.41 -3.39
N LEU A 250 -6.54 25.36 -4.18
CA LEU A 250 -6.47 25.23 -5.64
C LEU A 250 -6.01 26.54 -6.31
N GLN A 251 -6.33 27.71 -5.74
CA GLN A 251 -5.81 28.98 -6.25
C GLN A 251 -4.31 29.12 -6.01
N ASP A 252 -3.80 28.66 -4.87
CA ASP A 252 -2.37 28.64 -4.59
C ASP A 252 -1.65 27.68 -5.55
N ASP A 253 -2.18 26.48 -5.76
CA ASP A 253 -1.67 25.51 -6.72
C ASP A 253 -1.64 26.08 -8.15
N HIS A 254 -2.72 26.72 -8.60
CA HIS A 254 -2.81 27.32 -9.93
C HIS A 254 -1.83 28.48 -10.14
N LYS A 255 -1.65 29.34 -9.13
CA LYS A 255 -0.81 30.56 -9.26
C LYS A 255 0.67 30.27 -9.10
N ASN A 256 1.02 29.35 -8.19
CA ASN A 256 2.40 29.14 -7.76
C ASN A 256 2.97 27.78 -8.21
N GLY A 257 2.13 26.89 -8.74
CA GLY A 257 2.54 25.58 -9.25
C GLY A 257 3.34 25.64 -10.55
N PRO A 258 4.16 24.61 -10.84
CA PRO A 258 5.04 24.59 -12.02
C PRO A 258 4.33 24.15 -13.30
N TYR A 259 3.07 23.71 -13.23
CA TYR A 259 2.35 23.11 -14.33
C TYR A 259 1.50 24.14 -15.09
N LYS A 260 1.35 23.91 -16.39
CA LYS A 260 0.50 24.73 -17.28
C LYS A 260 -0.33 23.80 -18.15
N LEU A 261 -1.44 24.32 -18.65
CA LEU A 261 -2.21 23.63 -19.67
C LEU A 261 -1.38 23.51 -20.95
N GLU A 262 -1.57 22.40 -21.66
CA GLU A 262 -1.04 22.24 -23.01
C GLU A 262 -1.62 23.29 -23.95
N THR A 263 -0.86 23.58 -25.02
CA THR A 263 -1.27 24.58 -26.02
C THR A 263 -2.42 24.10 -26.89
N SER A 264 -2.63 22.78 -26.97
CA SER A 264 -3.74 22.15 -27.67
C SER A 264 -4.16 20.86 -26.98
N PHE A 265 -5.43 20.48 -27.11
CA PHE A 265 -6.02 19.32 -26.46
C PHE A 265 -5.47 17.99 -26.98
N ASP A 266 -5.18 17.90 -28.28
CA ASP A 266 -4.66 16.68 -28.92
C ASP A 266 -3.27 16.28 -28.41
N HIS A 267 -2.46 17.22 -27.95
CA HIS A 267 -1.13 16.95 -27.39
C HIS A 267 -1.18 16.13 -26.08
N VAL A 268 -2.34 16.05 -25.41
CA VAL A 268 -2.49 15.30 -24.15
C VAL A 268 -2.47 13.78 -24.40
N TRP A 269 -2.82 13.34 -25.62
CA TRP A 269 -3.10 11.94 -25.93
C TRP A 269 -2.09 11.28 -26.89
N THR A 270 -1.01 12.00 -27.22
CA THR A 270 0.08 11.56 -28.12
C THR A 270 1.34 11.22 -27.33
#